data_AF-A0A1W2DHP3-F1
#
_entry.id   AF-A0A1W2DHP3-F1
#
_cell.length_a   1.000
_cell.length_b   1.000
_cell.length_c   1.000
_cell.angle_alpha   90.00
_cell.angle_beta   90.00
_cell.angle_gamma   90.00
#
_symmetry.space_group_name_H-M   'P 1'
#
loop_
_entity.id
_entity.type
_entity.pdbx_description
1 polymer ?
#
loop_
_entity_poly.entity_id
_entity_poly.type
_entity_poly.pdbx_seq_one_letter_code
_entity_poly.pdbx_strand_id
1 'polypeptide(L)'
;MSPVTCQNRCDEGHHPSRFALCRPLLYKPAMRLRSDIYVSALIRRVFAAGGFAAVERKGMDQAGAIFVRRRGRDGLETIYAPAPQSLVDEDAAGDRLFEIRLDQVEAAEVDALISRELKWDSDLWVLEIEMDAVGDLLPLAKA
;
A
#
# COMPACT_ATOMS: atom_id res chain seq x y z
N MET A 1 -1.82 20.60 -66.58
CA MET A 1 -0.88 21.56 -65.95
C MET A 1 -0.22 20.85 -64.78
N SER A 2 1.04 20.46 -64.93
CA SER A 2 1.87 19.79 -63.92
C SER A 2 2.65 20.83 -63.07
N PRO A 3 3.31 20.41 -61.97
CA PRO A 3 3.50 21.16 -60.72
C PRO A 3 4.93 21.69 -60.50
N VAL A 4 5.11 22.71 -59.65
CA VAL A 4 6.40 23.13 -59.03
C VAL A 4 6.09 24.24 -57.99
N THR A 5 6.72 24.46 -56.83
CA THR A 5 7.87 23.86 -56.12
C THR A 5 7.76 24.22 -54.64
N CYS A 6 8.27 23.34 -53.77
CA CYS A 6 8.75 23.63 -52.42
C CYS A 6 9.89 24.67 -52.47
N GLN A 7 9.83 25.73 -51.65
CA GLN A 7 10.99 26.59 -51.42
C GLN A 7 11.24 26.68 -49.91
N ASN A 8 12.09 25.78 -49.43
CA ASN A 8 12.85 25.94 -48.20
C ASN A 8 13.58 27.29 -48.23
N ARG A 9 13.36 28.10 -47.20
CA ARG A 9 14.33 29.12 -46.78
C ARG A 9 14.71 28.79 -45.35
N CYS A 10 15.80 28.05 -45.24
CA CYS A 10 16.57 27.93 -44.01
C CYS A 10 17.30 29.27 -43.84
N ASP A 11 16.93 30.05 -42.83
CA ASP A 11 17.82 31.09 -42.29
C ASP A 11 18.40 30.58 -40.98
N GLU A 12 19.72 30.50 -40.98
CA GLU A 12 20.58 30.09 -39.88
C GLU A 12 20.55 31.16 -38.78
N GLY A 13 19.88 30.85 -37.67
CA GLY A 13 19.86 31.67 -36.46
C GLY A 13 20.29 30.84 -35.26
N HIS A 14 21.54 31.03 -34.86
CA HIS A 14 22.17 30.47 -33.67
C HIS A 14 21.37 30.80 -32.39
N HIS A 15 20.76 29.80 -31.75
CA HIS A 15 20.17 29.94 -30.41
C HIS A 15 20.61 28.74 -29.55
N PRO A 16 21.50 28.92 -28.56
CA PRO A 16 21.75 27.89 -27.57
C PRO A 16 20.59 27.89 -26.56
N SER A 17 20.28 26.70 -26.04
CA SER A 17 19.39 26.47 -24.89
C SER A 17 17.93 26.87 -25.04
N ARG A 18 17.08 25.88 -25.36
CA ARG A 18 15.73 25.69 -24.77
C ARG A 18 15.01 24.48 -25.40
N PHE A 19 15.55 23.28 -25.23
CA PHE A 19 14.68 22.11 -25.22
C PHE A 19 14.06 22.02 -23.83
N ALA A 20 12.99 22.80 -23.64
CA ALA A 20 12.10 22.66 -22.51
C ALA A 20 11.57 21.22 -22.52
N LEU A 21 11.98 20.46 -21.51
CA LEU A 21 11.46 19.15 -21.20
C LEU A 21 9.95 19.28 -20.99
N CYS A 22 9.17 18.96 -22.02
CA CYS A 22 7.76 18.62 -21.82
C CYS A 22 7.75 17.23 -21.20
N ARG A 23 8.03 17.18 -19.89
CA ARG A 23 7.92 15.97 -19.08
C ARG A 23 6.42 15.66 -19.05
N PRO A 24 5.95 14.52 -19.58
CA PRO A 24 4.55 14.18 -19.44
C PRO A 24 4.28 14.12 -17.94
N LEU A 25 3.29 14.90 -17.49
CA LEU A 25 2.69 14.72 -16.18
C LEU A 25 2.10 13.32 -16.18
N LEU A 26 2.92 12.35 -15.77
CA LEU A 26 2.53 10.99 -15.50
C LEU A 26 1.48 11.08 -14.41
N TYR A 27 0.22 11.12 -14.84
CA TYR A 27 -0.92 10.83 -14.00
C TYR A 27 -0.66 9.44 -13.42
N LYS A 28 -0.11 9.41 -12.21
CA LYS A 28 -0.24 8.27 -11.31
C LYS A 28 -1.65 8.40 -10.76
N PRO A 29 -2.65 7.69 -11.30
CA PRO A 29 -3.90 7.59 -10.58
C PRO A 29 -3.58 7.07 -9.19
N ALA A 30 -4.06 7.77 -8.16
CA ALA A 30 -4.13 7.26 -6.80
C ALA A 30 -5.14 6.09 -6.77
N MET A 31 -4.80 4.98 -7.44
CA MET A 31 -5.61 3.78 -7.46
C MET A 31 -5.38 3.03 -6.16
N ARG A 32 -6.17 3.37 -5.14
CA ARG A 32 -6.25 2.56 -3.92
C ARG A 32 -6.97 1.26 -4.24
N LEU A 33 -6.28 0.14 -4.04
CA LEU A 33 -6.87 -1.18 -4.21
C LEU A 33 -7.98 -1.42 -3.16
N ARG A 34 -9.06 -2.08 -3.58
CA ARG A 34 -10.12 -2.54 -2.66
C ARG A 34 -9.55 -3.44 -1.57
N SER A 35 -10.12 -3.38 -0.38
CA SER A 35 -9.62 -4.10 0.80
C SER A 35 -9.68 -5.62 0.61
N ASP A 36 -10.75 -6.14 0.04
CA ASP A 36 -10.91 -7.57 -0.24
C ASP A 36 -9.84 -8.12 -1.19
N ILE A 37 -9.51 -7.36 -2.25
CA ILE A 37 -8.47 -7.75 -3.21
C ILE A 37 -7.09 -7.68 -2.54
N TYR A 38 -6.83 -6.64 -1.74
CA TYR A 38 -5.57 -6.52 -1.00
C TYR A 38 -5.35 -7.68 -0.04
N VAL A 39 -6.35 -7.99 0.80
CA VAL A 39 -6.29 -9.11 1.76
C VAL A 39 -6.08 -10.43 1.04
N SER A 40 -6.81 -10.66 -0.06
CA SER A 40 -6.67 -11.89 -0.85
C SER A 40 -5.28 -12.01 -1.49
N ALA A 41 -4.68 -10.90 -1.92
CA ALA A 41 -3.33 -10.90 -2.45
C ALA A 41 -2.28 -11.14 -1.35
N LEU A 42 -2.45 -10.51 -0.19
CA LEU A 42 -1.58 -10.69 0.97
C LEU A 42 -1.56 -12.14 1.44
N ILE A 43 -2.72 -12.79 1.60
CA ILE A 43 -2.83 -14.21 1.96
C ILE A 43 -2.03 -15.09 0.99
N ARG A 44 -2.18 -14.86 -0.32
CA ARG A 44 -1.43 -15.64 -1.33
C ARG A 44 0.07 -15.43 -1.23
N ARG A 45 0.53 -14.20 -0.97
CA ARG A 45 1.96 -13.90 -0.80
C ARG A 45 2.52 -14.52 0.48
N VAL A 46 1.75 -14.52 1.57
CA VAL A 46 2.11 -15.20 2.83
C VAL A 46 2.28 -16.70 2.60
N PHE A 47 1.31 -17.35 1.95
CA PHE A 47 1.42 -18.78 1.63
C PHE A 47 2.59 -19.08 0.69
N ALA A 48 2.86 -18.22 -0.29
CA ALA A 48 4.01 -18.36 -1.17
C ALA A 48 5.36 -18.23 -0.43
N ALA A 49 5.38 -17.48 0.68
CA ALA A 49 6.53 -17.36 1.57
C ALA A 49 6.62 -18.49 2.61
N GLY A 50 5.71 -19.48 2.58
CA GLY A 50 5.68 -20.61 3.51
C GLY A 50 5.06 -20.31 4.88
N GLY A 51 4.46 -19.13 5.06
CA GLY A 51 3.70 -18.79 6.26
C GLY A 51 2.24 -19.23 6.15
N PHE A 52 1.49 -19.06 7.24
CA PHE A 52 0.05 -19.27 7.27
C PHE A 52 -0.69 -17.95 7.38
N ALA A 53 -1.87 -17.84 6.76
CA ALA A 53 -2.73 -16.66 6.89
C ALA A 53 -4.20 -17.05 6.94
N ALA A 54 -4.98 -16.39 7.80
CA ALA A 54 -6.41 -16.59 7.95
C ALA A 54 -7.13 -15.26 8.20
N VAL A 55 -8.31 -15.10 7.61
CA VAL A 55 -9.18 -13.95 7.91
C VAL A 55 -9.97 -14.28 9.17
N GLU A 56 -9.61 -13.64 10.28
CA GLU A 56 -10.34 -13.77 11.54
C GLU A 56 -11.66 -12.99 11.46
N ARG A 57 -11.61 -11.79 10.86
CA ARG A 57 -12.80 -10.97 10.67
C ARG A 57 -12.83 -10.32 9.30
N LYS A 58 -13.96 -10.48 8.62
CA LYS A 58 -14.26 -9.81 7.36
C LYS A 58 -14.87 -8.42 7.62
N GLY A 59 -14.26 -7.40 7.04
CA GLY A 59 -14.73 -6.03 7.05
C GLY A 59 -15.43 -5.61 5.75
N MET A 60 -15.51 -4.30 5.49
CA MET A 60 -16.04 -3.77 4.24
C MET A 60 -15.09 -4.05 3.08
N ASP A 61 -15.61 -4.60 1.99
CA ASP A 61 -14.80 -5.02 0.83
C ASP A 61 -14.11 -3.83 0.12
N GLN A 62 -14.79 -2.69 0.00
CA GLN A 62 -14.31 -1.56 -0.80
C GLN A 62 -13.19 -0.77 -0.11
N ALA A 63 -13.37 -0.43 1.17
CA ALA A 63 -12.54 0.56 1.84
C ALA A 63 -12.24 0.25 3.32
N GLY A 64 -12.62 -0.92 3.85
CA GLY A 64 -12.43 -1.23 5.28
C GLY A 64 -10.95 -1.14 5.71
N ALA A 65 -10.73 -0.70 6.96
CA ALA A 65 -9.42 -0.71 7.60
C ALA A 65 -8.89 -2.15 7.68
N ILE A 66 -7.59 -2.36 7.48
CA ILE A 66 -6.99 -3.69 7.51
C ILE A 66 -6.01 -3.74 8.67
N PHE A 67 -6.33 -4.55 9.68
CA PHE A 67 -5.42 -4.91 10.75
C PHE A 67 -4.81 -6.26 10.45
N VAL A 68 -3.51 -6.38 10.68
CA VAL A 68 -2.79 -7.64 10.51
C VAL A 68 -2.18 -8.01 11.86
N ARG A 69 -2.61 -9.12 12.45
CA ARG A 69 -1.95 -9.71 13.61
C ARG A 69 -0.97 -10.77 13.14
N ARG A 70 0.26 -10.69 13.63
CA ARG A 70 1.32 -11.65 13.34
C ARG A 70 1.64 -12.42 14.59
N ARG A 71 1.48 -13.74 14.53
CA ARG A 71 1.86 -14.68 15.59
C ARG A 71 3.27 -15.20 15.35
N GLY A 72 4.13 -15.03 16.36
CA GLY A 72 5.47 -15.59 16.41
C GLY A 72 5.48 -17.01 16.99
N ARG A 73 6.58 -17.74 16.79
CA ARG A 73 6.78 -19.10 17.35
C ARG A 73 7.00 -19.10 18.86
N ASP A 74 7.39 -17.96 19.40
CA ASP A 74 7.54 -17.68 20.83
C ASP A 74 6.20 -17.47 21.55
N GLY A 75 5.09 -17.41 20.80
CA GLY A 75 3.76 -17.20 21.34
C GLY A 75 3.38 -15.72 21.47
N LEU A 76 4.31 -14.81 21.16
CA LEU A 76 4.06 -13.38 21.14
C LEU A 76 3.44 -12.94 19.82
N GLU A 77 2.68 -11.86 19.88
CA GLU A 77 1.97 -11.29 18.75
C GLU A 77 2.39 -9.83 18.49
N THR A 78 2.49 -9.49 17.22
CA THR A 78 2.69 -8.10 16.75
C THR A 78 1.47 -7.71 15.94
N ILE A 79 0.89 -6.53 16.20
CA ILE A 79 -0.24 -6.02 15.43
C ILE A 79 0.14 -4.81 14.60
N TYR A 80 -0.18 -4.91 13.31
CA TYR A 80 0.00 -3.87 12.32
C TYR A 80 -1.36 -3.22 12.03
N ALA A 81 -1.40 -1.90 12.10
CA ALA A 81 -2.58 -1.09 11.81
C ALA A 81 -2.32 -0.23 10.56
N PRO A 82 -3.36 0.23 9.86
CA PRO A 82 -3.18 1.16 8.76
C PRO A 82 -2.56 2.47 9.29
N ALA A 83 -1.50 2.93 8.64
CA ALA A 83 -0.85 4.18 9.02
C ALA A 83 -1.82 5.37 8.81
N PRO A 84 -1.83 6.35 9.73
CA PRO A 84 -2.57 7.59 9.57
C PRO A 84 -2.28 8.25 8.22
N GLN A 85 -3.30 8.77 7.54
CA GLN A 85 -3.13 9.42 6.24
C GLN A 85 -2.17 10.62 6.28
N SER A 86 -1.94 11.22 7.45
CA SER A 86 -0.95 12.28 7.67
C SER A 86 0.51 11.84 7.50
N LEU A 87 0.79 10.53 7.58
CA LEU A 87 2.13 9.95 7.40
C LEU A 87 2.32 9.38 5.99
N VAL A 88 1.27 9.41 5.15
CA VAL A 88 1.32 8.91 3.78
C VAL A 88 1.71 10.08 2.87
N ASP A 89 2.92 10.04 2.33
CA ASP A 89 3.43 11.04 1.39
C ASP A 89 2.52 11.14 0.15
N GLU A 90 2.37 12.33 -0.44
CA GLU A 90 1.48 12.55 -1.60
C GLU A 90 1.89 11.70 -2.82
N ASP A 91 3.16 11.29 -2.90
CA ASP A 91 3.69 10.38 -3.94
C ASP A 91 3.37 8.90 -3.70
N ALA A 92 2.96 8.54 -2.47
CA ALA A 92 2.49 7.22 -2.06
C ALA A 92 0.95 7.14 -2.01
N ALA A 93 0.24 8.12 -2.60
CA ALA A 93 -1.21 8.29 -2.53
C ALA A 93 -2.08 7.09 -3.00
N GLY A 94 -1.50 5.98 -3.45
CA GLY A 94 -2.20 4.72 -3.74
C GLY A 94 -1.88 3.56 -2.79
N ASP A 95 -0.76 3.62 -2.05
CA ASP A 95 -0.22 2.49 -1.31
C ASP A 95 -0.70 2.50 0.14
N ARG A 96 -1.21 1.34 0.60
CA ARG A 96 -1.56 1.13 2.00
C ARG A 96 -0.27 0.91 2.80
N LEU A 97 0.10 1.91 3.59
CA LEU A 97 1.17 1.79 4.57
C LEU A 97 0.59 1.30 5.91
N PHE A 98 1.41 0.55 6.64
CA PHE A 98 1.08 0.02 7.94
C PHE A 98 2.06 0.55 8.99
N GLU A 99 1.61 0.64 10.23
CA GLU A 99 2.47 0.92 11.37
C GLU A 99 2.31 -0.19 12.42
N ILE A 100 3.35 -0.39 13.22
CA ILE A 100 3.31 -1.34 14.33
C ILE A 100 2.62 -0.65 15.50
N ARG A 101 1.46 -1.17 15.93
CA ARG A 101 0.72 -0.62 17.07
C ARG A 101 1.09 -1.29 18.39
N LEU A 102 1.34 -2.59 18.38
CA LEU A 102 1.92 -3.35 19.48
C LEU A 102 2.93 -4.31 18.88
N ASP A 103 4.07 -4.48 19.56
CA ASP A 103 5.15 -5.34 19.10
C ASP A 103 5.50 -6.38 20.15
N GLN A 104 5.47 -7.65 19.76
CA GLN A 104 5.86 -8.79 20.60
C GLN A 104 5.17 -8.77 21.98
N VAL A 105 3.85 -8.64 21.98
CA VAL A 105 3.00 -8.63 23.18
C VAL A 105 2.20 -9.92 23.30
N GLU A 106 1.56 -10.13 24.45
CA GLU A 106 0.68 -11.28 24.66
C GLU A 106 -0.60 -11.16 23.81
N ALA A 107 -1.14 -12.30 23.38
CA ALA A 107 -2.36 -12.35 22.57
C ALA A 107 -3.55 -11.61 23.21
N ALA A 108 -3.64 -11.64 24.55
CA ALA A 108 -4.69 -10.93 25.29
C ALA A 108 -4.63 -9.40 25.11
N GLU A 109 -3.43 -8.82 24.96
CA GLU A 109 -3.28 -7.39 24.72
C GLU A 109 -3.70 -7.02 23.30
N VAL A 110 -3.39 -7.89 22.33
CA VAL A 110 -3.82 -7.73 20.94
C VAL A 110 -5.34 -7.83 20.84
N ASP A 111 -5.95 -8.84 21.47
CA ASP A 111 -7.41 -9.02 21.52
C ASP A 111 -8.12 -7.81 22.16
N ALA A 112 -7.54 -7.25 23.22
CA ALA A 112 -8.06 -6.05 23.85
C ALA A 112 -7.99 -4.84 22.91
N LEU A 113 -6.90 -4.69 22.13
CA LEU A 113 -6.78 -3.63 21.13
C LEU A 113 -7.82 -3.79 20.02
N ILE A 114 -7.92 -4.99 19.43
CA ILE A 114 -8.90 -5.28 18.36
C ILE A 114 -10.32 -5.06 18.86
N SER A 115 -10.64 -5.54 20.07
CA SER A 115 -11.97 -5.36 20.67
C SER A 115 -12.33 -3.89 20.90
N ARG A 116 -11.34 -3.04 21.20
CA ARG A 116 -11.56 -1.58 21.26
C ARG A 116 -11.82 -1.03 19.87
N GLU A 117 -10.96 -1.30 18.90
CA GLU A 117 -11.11 -0.79 17.53
C GLU A 117 -12.42 -1.24 16.89
N LEU A 118 -12.88 -2.47 17.13
CA LEU A 118 -14.16 -2.98 16.64
C LEU A 118 -15.38 -2.21 17.18
N LYS A 119 -15.27 -1.59 18.36
CA LYS A 119 -16.34 -0.72 18.88
C LYS A 119 -16.39 0.62 18.16
N TRP A 120 -15.25 1.08 17.64
CA TRP A 120 -15.14 2.35 16.91
C TRP A 120 -15.44 2.16 15.42
N ASP A 121 -14.83 1.14 14.82
CA ASP A 121 -14.94 0.80 13.43
C ASP A 121 -15.35 -0.68 13.27
N SER A 122 -16.66 -0.89 13.10
CA SER A 122 -17.21 -2.22 12.87
C SER A 122 -16.93 -2.76 11.46
N ASP A 123 -16.34 -1.97 10.56
CA ASP A 123 -16.09 -2.35 9.17
C ASP A 123 -14.64 -2.78 8.90
N LEU A 124 -13.81 -2.86 9.95
CA LEU A 124 -12.43 -3.31 9.85
C LEU A 124 -12.30 -4.81 9.52
N TRP A 125 -11.22 -5.13 8.82
CA TRP A 125 -10.69 -6.47 8.58
C TRP A 125 -9.64 -6.82 9.63
N VAL A 126 -9.66 -8.07 10.09
CA VAL A 126 -8.58 -8.65 10.89
C VAL A 126 -8.03 -9.85 10.14
N LEU A 127 -6.75 -9.77 9.77
CA LEU A 127 -6.01 -10.86 9.17
C LEU A 127 -4.99 -11.40 10.17
N GLU A 128 -5.05 -12.68 10.45
CA GLU A 128 -4.02 -13.40 11.19
C GLU A 128 -2.97 -13.95 10.22
N ILE A 129 -1.70 -13.78 10.57
CA ILE A 129 -0.57 -14.38 9.88
C ILE A 129 0.36 -15.07 10.88
N GLU A 130 0.87 -16.24 10.52
CA GLU A 130 1.87 -16.98 11.30
C GLU A 130 3.14 -17.12 10.45
N MET A 131 4.21 -16.44 10.88
CA MET A 131 5.53 -16.47 10.24
C MET A 131 6.61 -15.80 11.09
N ASP A 132 7.87 -16.05 10.74
CA ASP A 132 9.04 -15.50 11.44
C ASP A 132 9.31 -14.03 11.17
N ALA A 133 9.07 -13.58 9.95
CA ALA A 133 9.32 -12.20 9.55
C ALA A 133 8.34 -11.81 8.45
N VAL A 134 7.73 -10.64 8.61
CA VAL A 134 6.81 -10.08 7.62
C VAL A 134 7.57 -9.49 6.42
N GLY A 135 8.76 -8.91 6.65
CA GLY A 135 9.59 -8.33 5.59
C GLY A 135 8.79 -7.40 4.66
N ASP A 136 8.95 -7.58 3.35
CA ASP A 136 8.28 -6.76 2.33
C ASP A 136 6.80 -7.16 2.08
N LEU A 137 6.24 -8.09 2.86
CA LEU A 137 4.83 -8.48 2.72
C LEU A 137 3.89 -7.34 3.12
N LEU A 138 4.27 -6.58 4.16
CA LEU A 138 3.57 -5.39 4.61
C LEU A 138 4.47 -4.16 4.44
N PRO A 139 4.09 -3.21 3.55
CA PRO A 139 4.77 -1.92 3.48
C PRO A 139 4.58 -1.15 4.78
N LEU A 140 5.66 -0.95 5.54
CA LEU A 140 5.61 -0.19 6.78
C LEU A 140 5.87 1.30 6.51
N ALA A 141 5.12 2.18 7.17
CA ALA A 141 5.46 3.59 7.24
C ALA A 141 6.80 3.74 7.97
N LYS A 142 7.67 4.62 7.44
CA LYS A 142 8.91 4.96 8.15
C LYS A 142 8.52 5.78 9.39
N ALA A 143 9.03 5.36 10.55
CA ALA A 143 8.94 6.11 11.80
C ALA A 143 9.75 7.41 11.74
#